data_AF-A0A6C0EU39-F1
#
_entry.id   AF-A0A6C0EU39-F1
#
_cell.length_a   1.000
_cell.length_b   1.000
_cell.length_c   1.000
_cell.angle_alpha   90.00
_cell.angle_beta   90.00
_cell.angle_gamma   90.00
#
_symmetry.space_group_name_H-M   'P 1'
#
loop_
_entity.id
_entity.type
_entity.pdbx_description
1 polymer ?
#
loop_
_entity_poly.entity_id
_entity_poly.type
_entity_poly.pdbx_seq_one_letter_code
_entity_poly.pdbx_strand_id
1 'polypeptide(L)'
;MQHKRHRFPWAMNEINRLHNEYEIKQLTIQQIAQLHERSVYAILNKLQDEEIIDKSWKGVRGWSWSDNYNTPSTEYSTSAPYSGCVLRSDTLRTLSATSQPLPALDLQPSVFFDQDRNNGDSDSDYEPSDDENDDDYEPYNKLTIFNQVRSVVTRMSQLASASKKNTKISRNHYI
;
A
#
# COMPACT_ATOMS: atom_id res chain seq x y z
N MET A 1 -10.21 14.81 0.93
CA MET A 1 -9.87 14.03 2.14
C MET A 1 -8.40 14.21 2.41
N GLN A 2 -8.00 14.67 3.61
CA GLN A 2 -6.58 14.76 3.97
C GLN A 2 -6.11 13.39 4.46
N HIS A 3 -5.14 12.79 3.78
CA HIS A 3 -4.56 11.51 4.17
C HIS A 3 -3.43 11.76 5.17
N LYS A 4 -3.60 11.28 6.41
CA LYS A 4 -2.68 11.56 7.53
C LYS A 4 -1.27 10.99 7.30
N ARG A 5 -1.17 9.89 6.55
CA ARG A 5 0.09 9.15 6.34
C ARG A 5 0.64 9.28 4.92
N HIS A 6 0.52 10.45 4.31
CA HIS A 6 1.15 10.71 3.01
C HIS A 6 2.69 10.70 3.13
N ARG A 7 3.39 10.00 2.22
CA ARG A 7 4.87 9.86 2.13
C ARG A 7 5.58 9.09 3.24
N PHE A 8 4.86 8.52 4.21
CA PHE A 8 5.49 7.63 5.18
C PHE A 8 5.83 6.28 4.53
N PRO A 9 6.97 5.67 4.87
CA PRO A 9 7.32 4.33 4.39
C PRO A 9 6.27 3.30 4.84
N TRP A 10 6.21 2.18 4.13
CA TRP A 10 5.35 1.07 4.48
C TRP A 10 6.04 0.19 5.50
N ALA A 11 5.46 0.07 6.69
CA ALA A 11 5.93 -0.87 7.69
C ALA A 11 5.51 -2.30 7.29
N MET A 12 6.31 -3.31 7.66
CA MET A 12 6.07 -4.71 7.26
C MET A 12 4.70 -5.22 7.75
N ASN A 13 4.31 -4.88 8.97
CA ASN A 13 3.00 -5.19 9.52
C ASN A 13 1.85 -4.56 8.71
N GLU A 14 2.06 -3.36 8.16
CA GLU A 14 1.09 -2.66 7.34
C GLU A 14 0.89 -3.37 6.00
N ILE A 15 1.95 -3.91 5.40
CA ILE A 15 1.89 -4.70 4.16
C ILE A 15 1.12 -6.00 4.38
N ASN A 16 1.40 -6.72 5.49
CA ASN A 16 0.67 -7.94 5.82
C ASN A 16 -0.83 -7.68 6.02
N ARG A 17 -1.17 -6.56 6.68
CA ARG A 17 -2.56 -6.14 6.82
C ARG A 17 -3.21 -5.84 5.47
N LEU A 18 -2.51 -5.12 4.60
CA LEU A 18 -2.97 -4.80 3.25
C LEU A 18 -3.33 -6.06 2.45
N HIS A 19 -2.44 -7.07 2.48
CA HIS A 19 -2.65 -8.35 1.82
C HIS A 19 -3.90 -9.07 2.36
N ASN A 20 -4.04 -9.16 3.69
CA ASN A 20 -5.20 -9.80 4.32
C ASN A 20 -6.51 -9.08 4.02
N GLU A 21 -6.50 -7.75 3.98
CA GLU A 21 -7.68 -6.93 3.70
C GLU A 21 -8.14 -7.09 2.23
N TYR A 22 -7.20 -7.18 1.30
CA TYR A 22 -7.51 -7.33 -0.12
C TYR A 22 -7.85 -8.78 -0.51
N GLU A 23 -7.03 -9.76 -0.14
CA GLU A 23 -7.19 -11.16 -0.56
C GLU A 23 -8.21 -11.92 0.29
N ILE A 24 -8.15 -11.80 1.62
CA ILE A 24 -9.00 -12.60 2.52
C ILE A 24 -10.35 -11.92 2.72
N LYS A 25 -10.35 -10.64 3.11
CA LYS A 25 -11.59 -9.90 3.39
C LYS A 25 -12.28 -9.36 2.14
N GLN A 26 -11.61 -9.40 0.99
CA GLN A 26 -12.15 -8.97 -0.30
C GLN A 26 -12.63 -7.52 -0.31
N LEU A 27 -12.00 -6.64 0.49
CA LEU A 27 -12.40 -5.24 0.60
C LEU A 27 -12.11 -4.47 -0.69
N THR A 28 -12.89 -3.42 -0.92
CA THR A 28 -12.65 -2.50 -2.04
C THR A 28 -11.45 -1.59 -1.74
N ILE A 29 -10.75 -1.13 -2.78
CA ILE A 29 -9.59 -0.24 -2.60
C ILE A 29 -9.94 1.03 -1.82
N GLN A 30 -11.14 1.57 -2.00
CA GLN A 30 -11.60 2.76 -1.28
C GLN A 30 -11.69 2.52 0.23
N GLN A 31 -12.21 1.36 0.65
CA GLN A 31 -12.30 0.99 2.06
C GLN A 31 -10.91 0.76 2.66
N ILE A 32 -10.03 0.07 1.94
CA ILE A 32 -8.65 -0.16 2.38
C ILE A 32 -7.90 1.16 2.55
N ALA A 33 -8.09 2.10 1.63
CA ALA A 33 -7.50 3.44 1.72
C ALA A 33 -7.96 4.20 2.97
N GLN A 34 -9.24 4.05 3.36
CA GLN A 34 -9.77 4.62 4.60
C GLN A 34 -9.16 3.96 5.84
N LEU A 35 -9.07 2.62 5.88
CA LEU A 35 -8.51 1.88 7.01
C LEU A 35 -7.03 2.16 7.25
N HIS A 36 -6.27 2.36 6.17
CA HIS A 36 -4.83 2.66 6.22
C HIS A 36 -4.52 4.16 6.34
N GLU A 37 -5.54 5.03 6.28
CA GLU A 37 -5.39 6.50 6.24
C GLU A 37 -4.44 6.98 5.12
N ARG A 38 -4.43 6.28 3.99
CA ARG A 38 -3.59 6.55 2.81
C ARG A 38 -4.45 6.84 1.58
N SER A 39 -3.83 7.39 0.53
CA SER A 39 -4.54 7.65 -0.73
C SER A 39 -4.78 6.35 -1.49
N VAL A 40 -5.87 6.31 -2.26
CA VAL A 40 -6.21 5.18 -3.14
C VAL A 40 -5.05 4.82 -4.08
N TYR A 41 -4.39 5.82 -4.66
CA TYR A 41 -3.21 5.61 -5.50
C TYR A 41 -2.03 4.97 -4.76
N ALA A 42 -1.80 5.36 -3.50
CA ALA A 42 -0.73 4.75 -2.70
C ALA A 42 -1.04 3.27 -2.42
N ILE A 43 -2.30 2.93 -2.17
CA ILE A 43 -2.75 1.54 -2.04
C ILE A 43 -2.52 0.76 -3.33
N LEU A 44 -2.97 1.29 -4.48
CA LEU A 44 -2.83 0.64 -5.79
C LEU A 44 -1.37 0.37 -6.17
N ASN A 45 -0.51 1.38 -6.05
CA ASN A 45 0.93 1.22 -6.32
C ASN A 45 1.53 0.15 -5.41
N LYS A 46 1.17 0.15 -4.12
CA LYS A 46 1.71 -0.84 -3.19
C LYS A 46 1.24 -2.26 -3.52
N LEU A 47 -0.04 -2.46 -3.83
CA LEU A 47 -0.56 -3.76 -4.27
C LEU A 47 0.11 -4.24 -5.56
N GLN A 48 0.44 -3.33 -6.48
CA GLN A 48 1.18 -3.66 -7.70
C GLN A 48 2.63 -4.05 -7.40
N ASP A 49 3.30 -3.35 -6.48
CA ASP A 49 4.68 -3.64 -6.09
C ASP A 49 4.80 -5.01 -5.41
N GLU A 50 3.79 -5.42 -4.65
CA GLU A 50 3.66 -6.76 -4.06
C GLU A 50 3.12 -7.82 -5.06
N GLU A 51 2.90 -7.44 -6.33
CA GLU A 51 2.40 -8.31 -7.41
C GLU A 51 1.05 -8.99 -7.11
N ILE A 52 0.23 -8.41 -6.23
CA ILE A 52 -1.13 -8.88 -5.91
C ILE A 52 -2.12 -8.52 -7.04
N ILE A 53 -1.87 -7.39 -7.70
CA ILE A 53 -2.68 -6.91 -8.82
C ILE A 53 -1.83 -6.69 -10.07
N ASP A 54 -2.46 -6.78 -11.23
CA ASP A 54 -1.81 -6.49 -12.50
C ASP A 54 -1.39 -5.02 -12.60
N LYS A 55 -0.28 -4.77 -13.31
CA LYS A 55 0.24 -3.42 -13.62
C LYS A 55 -0.73 -2.53 -14.41
N SER A 56 -1.74 -3.13 -15.02
CA SER A 56 -2.79 -2.41 -15.75
C SER A 56 -3.91 -1.90 -14.84
N TRP A 57 -3.93 -2.34 -13.57
CA TRP A 57 -5.02 -2.15 -12.59
C TRP A 57 -6.40 -2.54 -13.11
N LYS A 58 -6.45 -3.35 -14.17
CA LYS A 58 -7.69 -3.81 -14.77
C LYS A 58 -8.31 -4.87 -13.88
N GLY A 59 -9.58 -4.67 -13.50
CA GLY A 59 -10.30 -5.62 -12.64
C GLY A 59 -10.06 -5.44 -11.14
N VAL A 60 -9.39 -4.37 -10.72
CA VAL A 60 -9.22 -4.06 -9.30
C VAL A 60 -10.56 -3.69 -8.66
N ARG A 61 -10.85 -4.27 -7.49
CA ARG A 61 -12.17 -4.15 -6.83
C ARG A 61 -12.44 -2.73 -6.34
N GLY A 62 -13.51 -2.12 -6.85
CA GLY A 62 -13.90 -0.76 -6.48
C GLY A 62 -12.99 0.34 -7.04
N TRP A 63 -12.22 0.02 -8.09
CA TRP A 63 -11.45 0.99 -8.85
C TRP A 63 -11.99 1.08 -10.27
N SER A 64 -12.48 2.27 -10.64
CA SER A 64 -12.82 2.58 -12.04
C SER A 64 -12.01 3.80 -12.49
N TRP A 65 -11.49 3.72 -13.72
CA TRP A 65 -10.71 4.81 -14.32
C TRP A 65 -11.53 6.11 -14.44
N SER A 66 -12.85 5.99 -14.57
CA SER A 66 -13.80 7.11 -14.69
C SER A 66 -13.99 7.91 -13.40
N ASP A 67 -13.84 7.31 -12.22
CA ASP A 67 -14.16 7.98 -10.95
C ASP A 67 -13.15 9.07 -10.58
N ASN A 68 -11.94 9.05 -11.15
CA ASN A 68 -10.89 10.02 -10.81
C ASN A 68 -11.01 11.36 -11.56
N TYR A 69 -11.78 11.42 -12.65
CA TYR A 69 -12.00 12.67 -13.39
C TYR A 69 -13.24 13.42 -12.98
N ASN A 70 -14.03 12.87 -12.05
CA ASN A 70 -14.80 13.71 -11.15
C ASN A 70 -13.82 14.36 -10.17
N THR A 71 -12.91 15.19 -10.71
CA THR A 71 -12.58 16.46 -10.05
C THR A 71 -13.90 16.98 -9.53
N PRO A 72 -14.02 17.38 -8.25
CA PRO A 72 -15.19 18.14 -7.86
C PRO A 72 -15.26 19.24 -8.92
N SER A 73 -16.28 19.18 -9.77
CA SER A 73 -16.91 20.37 -10.27
C SER A 73 -17.30 21.04 -8.96
N THR A 74 -16.33 21.79 -8.45
CA THR A 74 -16.54 22.96 -7.64
C THR A 74 -17.48 23.72 -8.53
N GLU A 75 -18.76 23.43 -8.41
CA GLU A 75 -19.79 24.34 -8.79
C GLU A 75 -19.52 25.51 -7.86
N TYR A 76 -18.57 26.35 -8.29
CA TYR A 76 -18.62 27.76 -8.04
C TYR A 76 -20.00 28.12 -8.57
N SER A 77 -20.98 28.05 -7.67
CA SER A 77 -22.25 28.73 -7.77
C SER A 77 -21.94 30.23 -7.79
N THR A 78 -21.35 30.66 -8.90
CA THR A 78 -21.27 32.04 -9.31
C THR A 78 -22.64 32.37 -9.87
N SER A 79 -23.58 32.69 -8.97
CA SER A 79 -24.59 33.74 -9.15
C SER A 79 -25.78 33.55 -8.20
N ALA A 80 -25.76 34.27 -7.07
CA ALA A 80 -26.93 35.03 -6.64
C ALA A 80 -26.52 36.07 -5.57
N PRO A 81 -26.65 37.38 -5.84
CA PRO A 81 -26.64 38.40 -4.80
C PRO A 81 -28.05 38.54 -4.21
N TYR A 82 -28.35 37.87 -3.10
CA TYR A 82 -29.53 38.12 -2.27
C TYR A 82 -29.08 37.93 -0.82
N SER A 83 -28.86 38.98 -0.02
CA SER A 83 -29.84 39.90 0.57
C SER A 83 -30.93 39.15 1.36
N GLY A 84 -30.81 39.18 2.69
CA GLY A 84 -31.95 39.04 3.61
C GLY A 84 -32.05 37.74 4.42
N CYS A 85 -31.81 37.87 5.74
CA CYS A 85 -32.58 37.34 6.89
C CYS A 85 -33.22 35.93 6.78
N VAL A 86 -33.11 35.03 7.77
CA VAL A 86 -33.69 35.13 9.13
C VAL A 86 -33.12 33.98 9.98
N LEU A 87 -32.71 34.30 11.21
CA LEU A 87 -32.50 33.37 12.32
C LEU A 87 -33.76 32.53 12.58
N ARG A 88 -33.64 31.20 12.64
CA ARG A 88 -34.62 30.38 13.36
C ARG A 88 -33.94 29.26 14.16
N SER A 89 -34.24 29.31 15.44
CA SER A 89 -33.65 28.60 16.55
C SER A 89 -34.17 27.17 16.71
N ASP A 90 -33.33 26.37 17.37
CA ASP A 90 -33.67 25.37 18.38
C ASP A 90 -34.74 24.32 18.07
N THR A 91 -34.27 23.10 17.78
CA THR A 91 -34.88 21.90 18.36
C THR A 91 -33.78 20.93 18.79
N LEU A 92 -33.49 20.93 20.10
CA LEU A 92 -32.73 19.91 20.81
C LEU A 92 -33.42 18.54 20.62
N ARG A 93 -32.75 17.60 19.97
CA ARG A 93 -33.24 16.22 19.84
C ARG A 93 -32.64 15.37 20.96
N THR A 94 -33.48 15.11 21.94
CA THR A 94 -33.32 14.21 23.09
C THR A 94 -32.68 12.88 22.71
N LEU A 95 -31.51 12.58 23.30
CA LEU A 95 -30.85 11.27 23.25
C LEU A 95 -31.46 10.37 24.33
N SER A 96 -32.33 9.43 23.93
CA SER A 96 -32.78 8.35 24.80
C SER A 96 -31.70 7.27 24.87
N ALA A 97 -31.01 7.21 26.01
CA ALA A 97 -30.07 6.16 26.36
C ALA A 97 -30.82 4.83 26.56
N THR A 98 -30.74 3.94 25.58
CA THR A 98 -31.14 2.54 25.75
C THR A 98 -30.04 1.81 26.50
N SER A 99 -30.21 1.73 27.82
CA SER A 99 -29.45 0.88 28.73
C SER A 99 -29.74 -0.59 28.39
N GLN A 100 -28.89 -1.22 27.58
CA GLN A 100 -28.89 -2.68 27.46
C GLN A 100 -28.00 -3.29 28.55
N PRO A 101 -28.50 -4.25 29.34
CA PRO A 101 -27.68 -5.00 30.27
C PRO A 101 -26.69 -5.89 29.51
N LEU A 102 -25.41 -5.73 29.80
CA LEU A 102 -24.34 -6.57 29.24
C LEU A 102 -24.52 -8.02 29.73
N PRO A 103 -24.44 -9.03 28.84
CA PRO A 103 -24.44 -10.42 29.25
C PRO A 103 -23.16 -10.74 30.04
N ALA A 104 -23.33 -11.44 31.16
CA ALA A 104 -22.25 -11.92 32.01
C ALA A 104 -21.26 -12.73 31.17
N LEU A 105 -20.03 -12.23 31.05
CA LEU A 105 -18.92 -12.97 30.47
C LEU A 105 -18.53 -14.08 31.45
N ASP A 106 -18.83 -15.30 31.02
CA ASP A 106 -18.42 -16.55 31.64
C ASP A 106 -16.89 -16.60 31.72
N LEU A 107 -16.37 -16.53 32.94
CA LEU A 107 -14.95 -16.65 33.26
C LEU A 107 -14.49 -18.08 32.96
N GLN A 108 -13.94 -18.28 31.77
CA GLN A 108 -13.17 -19.49 31.48
C GLN A 108 -11.93 -19.52 32.40
N PRO A 109 -11.62 -20.67 33.02
CA PRO A 109 -10.47 -20.82 33.92
C PRO A 109 -9.16 -20.65 33.14
N SER A 110 -8.32 -19.75 33.66
CA SER A 110 -6.94 -19.56 33.25
C SER A 110 -6.17 -20.87 33.36
N VAL A 111 -5.83 -21.47 32.21
CA VAL A 111 -4.76 -22.46 32.14
C VAL A 111 -3.46 -21.76 32.51
N PHE A 112 -3.06 -21.98 33.75
CA PHE A 112 -1.80 -21.61 34.35
C PHE A 112 -0.71 -22.35 33.58
N PHE A 113 -0.09 -21.69 32.61
CA PHE A 113 1.09 -22.21 31.93
C PHE A 113 2.28 -21.82 32.81
N ASP A 114 2.74 -22.77 33.63
CA ASP A 114 4.02 -22.65 34.34
C ASP A 114 5.13 -22.54 33.31
N GLN A 115 5.50 -21.30 33.00
CA GLN A 115 6.74 -20.98 32.29
C GLN A 115 7.85 -21.05 33.32
N ASP A 116 8.49 -22.21 33.35
CA ASP A 116 9.75 -22.44 34.03
C ASP A 116 10.69 -21.27 33.79
N ARG A 117 11.03 -20.64 34.91
CA ARG A 117 12.02 -19.59 35.07
C ARG A 117 13.36 -20.09 34.55
N ASN A 118 13.68 -19.74 33.32
CA ASN A 118 15.07 -19.75 32.86
C ASN A 118 15.62 -18.33 33.06
N ASN A 119 15.94 -18.01 34.32
CA ASN A 119 16.79 -16.88 34.68
C ASN A 119 18.22 -17.20 34.19
N GLY A 120 18.45 -17.00 32.89
CA GLY A 120 19.79 -16.83 32.36
C GLY A 120 20.18 -15.38 32.59
N ASP A 121 20.86 -15.12 33.71
CA ASP A 121 21.75 -13.97 33.84
C ASP A 121 22.69 -13.97 32.63
N SER A 122 22.48 -13.02 31.74
CA SER A 122 23.46 -12.62 30.75
C SER A 122 23.58 -11.11 30.87
N ASP A 123 24.41 -10.72 31.85
CA ASP A 123 25.13 -9.44 31.81
C ASP A 123 25.99 -9.47 30.54
N SER A 124 25.39 -9.10 29.42
CA SER A 124 26.13 -8.57 28.30
C SER A 124 26.13 -7.06 28.49
N ASP A 125 27.22 -6.56 29.06
CA ASP A 125 27.59 -5.14 29.06
C ASP A 125 27.64 -4.66 27.61
N TYR A 126 26.47 -4.30 27.09
CA TYR A 126 26.33 -3.67 25.80
C TYR A 126 26.71 -2.21 26.01
N GLU A 127 28.00 -1.91 25.82
CA GLU A 127 28.42 -0.54 25.59
C GLU A 127 27.83 -0.12 24.24
N PRO A 128 26.94 0.89 24.20
CA PRO A 128 26.53 1.48 22.94
C PRO A 128 27.79 2.13 22.37
N SER A 129 28.37 1.51 21.35
CA SER A 129 29.31 2.22 20.50
C SER A 129 28.52 3.34 19.84
N ASP A 130 28.76 4.56 20.32
CA ASP A 130 28.43 5.82 19.67
C ASP A 130 29.19 5.87 18.34
N ASP A 131 28.80 5.01 17.40
CA ASP A 131 29.24 5.05 16.01
C ASP A 131 28.39 6.13 15.32
N GLU A 132 28.64 7.37 15.72
CA GLU A 132 28.36 8.53 14.90
C GLU A 132 29.20 8.38 13.64
N ASN A 133 28.63 7.79 12.58
CA ASN A 133 28.84 8.07 11.15
C ASN A 133 28.55 6.83 10.30
N ASP A 134 27.40 6.83 9.62
CA ASP A 134 27.34 6.69 8.15
C ASP A 134 25.88 6.87 7.69
N ASP A 135 25.42 8.11 7.76
CA ASP A 135 24.19 8.57 7.10
C ASP A 135 24.37 8.76 5.56
N ASP A 136 25.28 7.99 4.95
CA ASP A 136 25.33 7.82 3.49
C ASP A 136 24.51 6.58 3.08
N TYR A 137 23.31 6.43 3.65
CA TYR A 137 22.28 5.60 3.06
C TYR A 137 21.72 6.32 1.82
N GLU A 138 22.52 6.36 0.76
CA GLU A 138 22.05 6.65 -0.60
C GLU A 138 20.93 5.64 -0.89
N PRO A 139 19.65 6.08 -0.97
CA PRO A 139 18.55 5.18 -1.24
C PRO A 139 18.81 4.60 -2.63
N TYR A 140 19.28 3.35 -2.67
CA TYR A 140 19.52 2.62 -3.90
C TYR A 140 18.40 2.95 -4.87
N ASN A 141 18.76 3.69 -5.91
CA ASN A 141 17.85 4.10 -6.95
C ASN A 141 17.48 2.81 -7.69
N LYS A 142 16.49 2.07 -7.17
CA LYS A 142 15.99 0.78 -7.70
C LYS A 142 15.62 0.91 -9.18
N LEU A 143 15.36 2.13 -9.66
CA LEU A 143 15.15 2.47 -11.06
C LEU A 143 16.39 2.20 -11.94
N THR A 144 17.61 2.37 -11.43
CA THR A 144 18.85 2.21 -12.21
C THR A 144 19.15 0.74 -12.49
N ILE A 145 18.97 -0.13 -11.49
CA ILE A 145 19.22 -1.57 -11.62
C ILE A 145 18.24 -2.21 -12.61
N PHE A 146 16.95 -1.88 -12.53
CA PHE A 146 15.95 -2.44 -13.45
C PHE A 146 16.14 -2.02 -14.90
N ASN A 147 16.58 -0.77 -15.15
CA ASN A 147 16.86 -0.29 -16.50
C ASN A 147 18.12 -0.94 -17.09
N GLN A 148 19.12 -1.23 -16.26
CA GLN A 148 20.36 -1.87 -16.70
C GLN A 148 20.13 -3.33 -17.09
N VAL A 149 19.31 -4.08 -16.34
CA VAL A 149 18.95 -5.47 -16.67
C VAL A 149 18.13 -5.55 -17.97
N ARG A 150 17.16 -4.66 -18.20
CA ARG A 150 16.40 -4.61 -19.47
C ARG A 150 17.30 -4.37 -20.67
N SER A 151 18.26 -3.45 -20.56
CA SER A 151 19.21 -3.14 -21.64
C SER A 151 20.09 -4.35 -22.01
N VAL A 152 20.49 -5.17 -21.04
CA VAL A 152 21.29 -6.39 -21.30
C VAL A 152 20.46 -7.45 -22.01
N VAL A 153 19.22 -7.69 -21.56
CA VAL A 153 18.32 -8.67 -22.18
C VAL A 153 18.00 -8.31 -23.64
N THR A 154 17.74 -7.04 -23.94
CA THR A 154 17.50 -6.59 -25.31
C THR A 154 18.73 -6.79 -26.20
N ARG A 155 19.94 -6.49 -25.71
CA ARG A 155 21.18 -6.70 -26.47
C ARG A 155 21.45 -8.18 -26.74
N MET A 156 21.21 -9.06 -25.75
CA MET A 156 21.36 -10.51 -25.95
C MET A 156 20.36 -11.07 -26.97
N SER A 157 19.11 -10.58 -26.97
CA SER A 157 18.10 -10.98 -27.95
C SER A 157 18.49 -10.60 -29.38
N GLN A 158 19.02 -9.38 -29.59
CA GLN A 158 19.47 -8.93 -30.90
C GLN A 158 20.67 -9.74 -31.43
N LEU A 159 21.63 -10.09 -30.57
CA LEU A 159 22.78 -10.93 -30.95
C LEU A 159 22.34 -12.35 -31.34
N ALA A 160 21.38 -12.93 -30.64
CA ALA A 160 20.82 -14.24 -30.99
C ALA A 160 20.11 -14.24 -32.36
N SER A 161 19.39 -13.15 -32.68
CA SER A 161 18.74 -12.99 -33.99
C SER A 161 19.74 -12.77 -35.14
N ALA A 162 20.88 -12.11 -34.87
CA ALA A 162 21.93 -11.91 -35.88
C ALA A 162 22.68 -13.21 -36.19
N SER A 163 22.94 -14.06 -35.19
CA SER A 163 23.64 -15.33 -35.36
C SER A 163 22.94 -16.28 -36.35
N LYS A 164 21.60 -16.33 -36.34
CA LYS A 164 20.81 -17.19 -37.24
C LYS A 164 20.89 -16.83 -38.72
N LYS A 165 21.33 -15.63 -39.08
CA LYS A 165 21.36 -15.16 -40.49
C LYS A 165 22.66 -15.53 -41.22
N ASN A 166 23.75 -15.82 -40.49
CA ASN A 166 25.04 -16.12 -41.12
C ASN A 166 25.27 -17.60 -41.47
N THR A 167 24.44 -18.52 -40.99
CA THR A 167 24.63 -19.97 -41.25
C THR A 167 24.12 -20.43 -42.63
N LYS A 168 23.44 -19.56 -43.39
CA LYS A 168 22.85 -19.93 -44.71
C LYS A 168 23.76 -19.71 -45.92
N ILE A 169 24.94 -19.10 -45.75
CA ILE A 169 25.81 -18.74 -46.89
C ILE A 169 26.87 -19.82 -47.20
N SER A 170 27.12 -20.79 -46.32
CA SER A 170 28.20 -21.77 -46.48
C SER A 170 27.77 -23.16 -46.97
N ARG A 171 26.83 -23.27 -47.93
CA ARG A 171 26.40 -24.58 -48.47
C ARG A 171 26.42 -24.76 -49.99
N ASN A 172 26.93 -23.79 -50.76
CA ASN A 172 26.92 -23.85 -52.23
C ASN A 172 28.31 -23.74 -52.87
N HIS A 173 29.29 -24.58 -52.46
CA HIS A 173 30.55 -24.71 -53.21
C HIS A 173 31.15 -26.11 -53.05
N TYR A 174 30.58 -27.10 -53.75
CA TYR A 174 31.25 -28.33 -54.17
C TYR A 174 30.42 -28.94 -55.32
N ILE A 175 30.67 -28.48 -56.54
CA ILE A 175 30.47 -29.23 -57.80
C ILE A 175 31.67 -28.90 -58.67
#